data_AF-A4X289-F1
#
_entry.id   AF-A4X289-F1
#
_cell.length_a   1.000
_cell.length_b   1.000
_cell.length_c   1.000
_cell.angle_alpha   90.00
_cell.angle_beta   90.00
_cell.angle_gamma   90.00
#
_symmetry.space_group_name_H-M   'P 1'
#
loop_
_entity.id
_entity.type
_entity.pdbx_description
1 polymer ?
#
loop_
_entity_poly.entity_id
_entity_poly.type
_entity_poly.pdbx_seq_one_letter_code
_entity_poly.pdbx_strand_id
1 'polypeptide(L)'
;MTILRAHIDRFGVGADGRLFRSGRGNVVASSTYSRVWAEARRFSLPPERVASPLAGRPYDLRHAGVSLWLNAGLPAPEVAERAGHLVDVLLKVYAKCLDGDRSRMNERIEAALN
;
A
#
# COMPACT_ATOMS: atom_id res chain seq x y z
N MET A 1 -15.92 0.75 6.08
CA MET A 1 -15.85 -0.72 6.34
C MET A 1 -17.04 -1.48 5.70
N THR A 2 -17.56 -1.02 4.55
CA THR A 2 -18.77 -1.60 3.93
C THR A 2 -18.42 -2.67 2.89
N ILE A 3 -17.34 -2.47 2.14
CA ILE A 3 -16.95 -3.33 1.03
C ILE A 3 -16.58 -4.75 1.49
N LEU A 4 -15.80 -4.90 2.56
CA LEU A 4 -15.40 -6.22 3.05
C LEU A 4 -16.59 -7.01 3.63
N ARG A 5 -17.46 -6.34 4.39
CA ARG A 5 -18.67 -6.97 4.94
C ARG A 5 -19.60 -7.43 3.82
N ALA A 6 -19.88 -6.56 2.84
CA ALA A 6 -20.66 -6.93 1.67
C ALA A 6 -20.05 -8.10 0.86
N HIS A 7 -18.72 -8.19 0.78
CA HIS A 7 -18.04 -9.33 0.17
C HIS A 7 -18.28 -10.62 0.96
N ILE A 8 -18.15 -10.58 2.29
CA ILE A 8 -18.40 -11.73 3.16
C ILE A 8 -19.87 -12.16 3.07
N ASP A 9 -20.81 -11.22 3.10
CA ASP A 9 -22.24 -11.53 2.99
C ASP A 9 -22.58 -12.20 1.65
N ARG A 10 -21.93 -11.76 0.56
CA ARG A 10 -22.18 -12.28 -0.80
C ARG A 10 -21.49 -13.60 -1.10
N PHE A 11 -20.26 -13.79 -0.63
CA PHE A 11 -19.40 -14.92 -1.05
C PHE A 11 -19.04 -15.88 0.08
N GLY A 12 -19.35 -15.52 1.33
CA GLY A 12 -18.98 -16.25 2.52
C GLY A 12 -17.46 -16.32 2.73
N VAL A 13 -17.07 -17.07 3.77
CA VAL A 13 -15.67 -17.36 4.10
C VAL A 13 -15.34 -18.80 3.72
N GLY A 14 -14.08 -19.05 3.34
CA GLY A 14 -13.57 -20.41 3.12
C GLY A 14 -13.67 -21.29 4.36
N ALA A 15 -13.76 -22.61 4.15
CA ALA A 15 -13.69 -23.58 5.24
C ALA A 15 -12.38 -23.44 6.07
N ASP A 16 -11.34 -22.89 5.46
CA ASP A 16 -10.05 -22.57 6.08
C ASP A 16 -9.89 -21.09 6.44
N GLY A 17 -10.98 -20.32 6.47
CA GLY A 17 -10.98 -18.91 6.87
C GLY A 17 -10.60 -17.92 5.76
N ARG A 18 -10.30 -18.36 4.53
CA ARG A 18 -9.93 -17.43 3.45
C ARG A 18 -11.10 -16.54 3.00
N LEU A 19 -10.84 -15.23 2.99
CA LEU A 19 -11.80 -14.22 2.54
C LEU A 19 -11.94 -14.17 1.01
N PHE A 20 -10.81 -14.28 0.29
CA PHE A 20 -10.78 -14.27 -1.18
C PHE A 20 -10.31 -15.62 -1.72
N ARG A 21 -11.08 -16.18 -2.65
CA ARG A 21 -10.87 -17.53 -3.20
C ARG A 21 -11.22 -17.53 -4.69
N SER A 22 -10.61 -18.43 -5.46
CA SER A 22 -11.05 -18.70 -6.83
C SER A 22 -12.43 -19.39 -6.83
N GLY A 23 -13.10 -19.45 -7.98
CA GLY A 23 -14.39 -20.12 -8.11
C GLY A 23 -14.38 -21.62 -7.73
N ARG A 24 -13.20 -22.25 -7.68
CA ARG A 24 -13.02 -23.64 -7.20
C ARG A 24 -12.62 -23.74 -5.73
N GLY A 25 -12.61 -22.63 -4.98
CA GLY A 25 -12.19 -22.58 -3.58
C GLY A 25 -10.67 -22.51 -3.34
N ASN A 26 -9.85 -22.52 -4.40
CA ASN A 26 -8.39 -22.44 -4.29
C ASN A 26 -7.88 -21.00 -4.05
N VAL A 27 -6.58 -20.85 -3.76
CA VAL A 27 -5.93 -19.54 -3.65
C VAL A 27 -6.09 -18.80 -4.97
N VAL A 28 -6.33 -17.49 -4.88
CA VAL A 28 -6.38 -16.63 -6.06
C VAL A 28 -4.98 -16.58 -6.69
N ALA A 29 -4.87 -16.97 -7.96
CA ALA A 29 -3.61 -16.95 -8.67
C ALA A 29 -3.07 -15.52 -8.82
N SER A 30 -1.75 -15.35 -8.77
CA SER A 30 -1.09 -14.04 -8.94
C SER A 30 -1.51 -13.33 -10.24
N SER A 31 -1.64 -14.08 -11.34
CA SER A 31 -2.13 -13.55 -12.63
C SER A 31 -3.54 -12.97 -12.55
N THR A 32 -4.40 -13.49 -11.66
CA THR A 32 -5.74 -12.94 -11.43
C THR A 32 -5.67 -11.58 -10.75
N TYR A 33 -4.79 -11.40 -9.76
CA TYR A 33 -4.55 -10.08 -9.16
C TYR A 33 -4.02 -9.09 -10.19
N SER A 34 -3.06 -9.48 -11.03
CA SER A 34 -2.52 -8.62 -12.08
C SER A 34 -3.60 -8.18 -13.09
N ARG A 35 -4.49 -9.09 -13.48
CA ARG A 35 -5.59 -8.78 -14.41
C ARG A 35 -6.60 -7.82 -13.81
N VAL A 36 -7.09 -8.12 -12.60
CA VAL A 36 -8.04 -7.24 -11.88
C VAL A 36 -7.42 -5.87 -11.63
N TRP A 37 -6.11 -5.81 -11.34
CA TRP A 37 -5.40 -4.56 -11.19
C TRP A 37 -5.35 -3.73 -12.48
N ALA A 38 -5.05 -4.36 -13.62
CA ALA A 38 -5.05 -3.68 -14.91
C ALA A 38 -6.44 -3.11 -15.25
N GLU A 39 -7.51 -3.84 -14.93
CA GLU A 39 -8.90 -3.37 -15.08
C GLU A 39 -9.18 -2.19 -14.14
N ALA A 40 -8.80 -2.28 -12.87
CA ALA A 40 -8.97 -1.20 -11.90
C ALA A 40 -8.24 0.09 -12.31
N ARG A 41 -7.02 -0.02 -12.89
CA ARG A 41 -6.28 1.12 -13.44
C ARG A 41 -7.05 1.81 -14.56
N ARG A 42 -7.58 1.04 -15.53
CA ARG A 42 -8.37 1.60 -16.65
C ARG A 42 -9.66 2.24 -16.19
N PHE A 43 -10.26 1.71 -15.12
CA PHE A 43 -11.48 2.26 -14.54
C PHE A 43 -11.22 3.58 -13.79
N SER A 44 -10.07 3.69 -13.12
CA SER A 44 -9.83 4.78 -12.15
C SER A 44 -8.93 5.90 -12.67
N LEU A 45 -8.18 5.68 -13.75
CA LEU A 45 -7.19 6.61 -14.27
C LEU A 45 -7.51 7.02 -15.71
N PRO A 46 -7.18 8.26 -16.12
CA PRO A 46 -7.33 8.67 -17.51
C PRO A 46 -6.31 7.95 -18.42
N PRO A 47 -6.57 7.82 -19.74
CA PRO A 47 -5.81 6.96 -20.64
C PRO A 47 -4.29 7.23 -20.65
N GLU A 48 -3.88 8.48 -20.60
CA GLU A 48 -2.47 8.89 -20.56
C GLU A 48 -1.77 8.43 -19.28
N ARG A 49 -2.48 8.36 -18.15
CA ARG A 49 -1.95 7.83 -16.89
C ARG A 49 -1.91 6.32 -16.88
N VAL A 50 -2.88 5.66 -17.51
CA VAL A 50 -2.86 4.19 -17.72
C VAL A 50 -1.66 3.79 -18.56
N ALA A 51 -1.33 4.55 -19.61
CA ALA A 51 -0.17 4.31 -20.46
C ALA A 51 1.18 4.59 -19.77
N SER A 52 1.17 5.42 -18.72
CA SER A 52 2.37 5.72 -17.94
C SER A 52 2.74 4.57 -16.98
N PRO A 53 3.98 4.57 -16.44
CA PRO A 53 4.41 3.62 -15.40
C PRO A 53 3.66 3.75 -14.06
N LEU A 54 2.82 4.77 -13.88
CA LEU A 54 2.11 5.04 -12.63
C LEU A 54 1.28 3.83 -12.18
N ALA A 55 1.59 3.33 -10.99
CA ALA A 55 0.88 2.21 -10.37
C ALA A 55 0.80 0.97 -11.29
N GLY A 56 1.83 0.71 -12.08
CA GLY A 56 1.85 -0.36 -13.08
C GLY A 56 1.66 -1.76 -12.51
N ARG A 57 2.01 -1.97 -11.24
CA ARG A 57 1.87 -3.25 -10.53
C ARG A 57 1.06 -3.08 -9.24
N PRO A 58 0.36 -4.13 -8.77
CA PRO A 58 -0.28 -4.10 -7.45
C PRO A 58 0.70 -3.76 -6.32
N TYR A 59 1.95 -4.22 -6.43
CA TYR A 59 3.00 -3.98 -5.44
C TYR A 59 3.39 -2.49 -5.32
N ASP A 60 3.13 -1.68 -6.34
CA ASP A 60 3.40 -0.23 -6.28
C ASP A 60 2.48 0.46 -5.26
N LEU A 61 1.31 -0.11 -4.94
CA LEU A 61 0.46 0.37 -3.84
C LEU A 61 1.13 0.20 -2.46
N ARG A 62 1.89 -0.88 -2.27
CA ARG A 62 2.65 -1.08 -1.03
C ARG A 62 3.73 -0.01 -0.89
N HIS A 63 4.44 0.28 -1.97
CA HIS A 63 5.41 1.39 -1.97
C HIS A 63 4.74 2.73 -1.67
N ALA A 64 3.60 3.02 -2.31
CA ALA A 64 2.87 4.26 -2.09
C ALA A 64 2.39 4.40 -0.63
N GLY A 65 1.86 3.33 -0.03
CA GLY A 65 1.41 3.35 1.37
C GLY A 65 2.54 3.59 2.37
N VAL A 66 3.68 2.92 2.19
CA VAL A 66 4.85 3.11 3.07
C VAL A 66 5.40 4.53 2.94
N SER A 67 5.56 5.02 1.72
CA SER A 67 5.98 6.42 1.47
C SER A 67 5.01 7.42 2.06
N LEU A 68 3.69 7.18 1.95
CA LEU A 68 2.67 8.04 2.54
C LEU A 68 2.82 8.13 4.07
N TRP A 69 2.99 7.01 4.77
CA TRP A 69 3.15 7.00 6.22
C TRP A 69 4.40 7.75 6.67
N LEU A 70 5.53 7.57 5.98
CA LEU A 70 6.76 8.30 6.26
C LEU A 70 6.58 9.80 6.03
N ASN A 71 5.98 10.21 4.91
CA ASN A 71 5.74 11.62 4.59
C ASN A 71 4.70 12.26 5.54
N ALA A 72 3.77 11.46 6.08
CA ALA A 72 2.87 11.90 7.13
C ALA A 72 3.57 12.09 8.49
N GLY A 73 4.84 11.71 8.60
CA GLY A 73 5.69 11.93 9.77
C GLY A 73 5.60 10.82 10.82
N LEU A 74 5.10 9.63 10.45
CA LEU A 74 5.13 8.46 11.35
C LEU A 74 6.57 8.00 11.59
N PRO A 75 6.90 7.51 12.80
CA PRO A 75 8.24 7.01 13.10
C PRO A 75 8.63 5.82 12.21
N ALA A 76 9.86 5.83 11.70
CA ALA A 76 10.37 4.77 10.83
C ALA A 76 10.25 3.34 11.43
N PRO A 77 10.49 3.11 12.74
CA PRO A 77 10.28 1.79 13.34
C PRO A 77 8.83 1.30 13.27
N GLU A 78 7.85 2.17 13.51
CA GLU A 78 6.43 1.81 13.47
C GLU A 78 5.97 1.55 12.03
N VAL A 79 6.44 2.36 11.07
CA VAL A 79 6.18 2.11 9.65
C VAL A 79 6.79 0.77 9.21
N ALA A 80 8.00 0.44 9.69
CA ALA A 80 8.66 -0.82 9.37
C ALA A 80 7.88 -2.02 9.91
N GLU A 81 7.45 -1.96 11.17
CA GLU A 81 6.62 -2.99 11.79
C GLU A 81 5.31 -3.20 11.03
N ARG A 82 4.56 -2.12 10.75
CA ARG A 82 3.31 -2.17 9.98
C ARG A 82 3.50 -2.71 8.57
N ALA A 83 4.64 -2.42 7.96
CA ALA A 83 4.99 -2.96 6.65
C ALA A 83 5.47 -4.41 6.74
N GLY A 84 5.95 -4.90 7.88
CA GLY A 84 6.66 -6.18 7.99
C GLY A 84 8.07 -6.13 7.40
N HIS A 85 8.78 -5.03 7.61
CA HIS A 85 10.18 -4.84 7.24
C HIS A 85 11.05 -4.75 8.50
N LEU A 86 12.34 -5.06 8.35
CA LEU A 86 13.35 -4.54 9.27
C LEU A 86 13.53 -3.04 9.05
N VAL A 87 13.92 -2.31 10.10
CA VAL A 87 14.06 -0.84 10.06
C VAL A 87 15.16 -0.42 9.07
N ASP A 88 16.26 -1.16 9.03
CA ASP A 88 17.38 -0.92 8.10
C ASP A 88 16.96 -1.06 6.62
N VAL A 89 16.14 -2.06 6.30
CA VAL A 89 15.55 -2.25 4.96
C VAL A 89 14.65 -1.06 4.62
N LEU A 90 13.84 -0.61 5.59
CA LEU A 90 12.99 0.56 5.38
C LEU A 90 13.81 1.82 5.08
N LEU A 91 14.83 2.10 5.89
CA LEU A 91 15.70 3.27 5.68
C LEU A 91 16.44 3.19 4.33
N LYS A 92 16.94 2.00 3.97
CA LYS A 92 17.63 1.80 2.67
C LYS A 92 16.71 2.03 1.47
N VAL A 93 15.46 1.56 1.53
CA VAL A 93 14.53 1.62 0.39
C VAL A 93 13.81 2.98 0.30
N TYR A 94 13.57 3.63 1.44
CA TYR A 94 12.71 4.81 1.53
C TYR A 94 13.41 6.08 2.04
N ALA A 95 14.74 6.11 2.19
CA ALA A 95 15.50 7.31 2.59
C ALA A 95 15.10 8.56 1.79
N LYS A 96 14.94 8.44 0.47
CA LYS A 96 14.50 9.54 -0.40
C LYS A 96 13.17 10.18 -0.03
N CYS A 97 12.29 9.47 0.68
CA CYS A 97 11.03 10.02 1.18
C CYS A 97 11.24 10.91 2.42
N LEU A 98 12.32 10.68 3.17
CA LEU A 98 12.70 11.46 4.35
C LEU A 98 13.50 12.72 3.97
N ASP A 99 14.28 12.65 2.88
CA ASP A 99 15.18 13.72 2.46
C ASP A 99 14.47 15.03 2.05
N GLY A 100 13.19 14.95 1.65
CA GLY A 100 12.41 16.09 1.16
C GLY A 100 11.86 17.03 2.23
N ASP A 101 12.01 16.72 3.52
CA ASP A 101 11.24 17.35 4.60
C ASP A 101 12.09 18.17 5.59
N ARG A 102 13.29 18.61 5.21
CA ARG A 102 14.23 19.29 6.12
C ARG A 102 13.61 20.50 6.83
N SER A 103 12.82 21.32 6.15
CA SER A 103 12.15 22.48 6.75
C SER A 103 11.17 22.05 7.85
N ARG A 104 10.32 21.07 7.55
CA ARG A 104 9.31 20.56 8.49
C ARG A 104 9.93 19.80 9.65
N MET A 105 11.06 19.10 9.41
CA MET A 105 11.84 18.49 10.47
C MET A 105 12.42 19.56 11.40
N ASN A 106 12.95 20.66 10.87
CA ASN A 106 13.42 21.78 11.66
C ASN A 106 12.29 22.44 12.46
N GLU A 107 11.13 22.68 11.85
CA GLU A 107 9.94 23.20 12.55
C GLU A 107 9.51 22.29 13.72
N ARG A 108 9.55 20.96 13.54
CA ARG A 108 9.25 20.00 14.62
C ARG A 108 10.29 20.05 15.73
N ILE A 109 11.58 20.27 15.40
CA ILE A 109 12.64 20.44 16.40
C ILE A 109 12.43 21.75 17.18
N GLU A 110 12.19 22.86 16.49
CA GLU A 110 11.93 24.16 17.10
C GLU A 110 10.71 24.13 18.03
N ALA A 111 9.63 23.45 17.61
CA ALA A 111 8.44 23.28 18.45
C ALA A 111 8.68 22.42 19.70
N ALA A 112 9.66 21.52 19.69
CA ALA A 112 9.99 20.68 20.84
C ALA A 112 11.01 21.34 21.79
N LEU A 113 11.72 22.36 21.33
CA LEU A 113 12.70 23.11 22.12
C LEU A 113 12.10 24.33 22.85
N ASN A 114 10.86 24.70 22.51
CA ASN A 114 10.07 25.76 23.16
C ASN A 114 9.02 25.17 24.11
#